data_AF-A0A929EGA5-F1
#
_entry.id   AF-A0A929EGA5-F1
#
_cell.length_a   1.000
_cell.length_b   1.000
_cell.length_c   1.000
_cell.angle_alpha   90.00
_cell.angle_beta   90.00
_cell.angle_gamma   90.00
#
_symmetry.space_group_name_H-M   'P 1'
#
loop_
_entity.id
_entity.type
_entity.pdbx_description
1 polymer ?
#
loop_
_entity_poly.entity_id
_entity_poly.type
_entity_poly.pdbx_seq_one_letter_code
_entity_poly.pdbx_strand_id
1 'polypeptide(L)'
;MTTTTLALIILGVILAQVVIVMLVILHRRKREFQKLDVSKDSSAVVSMPIPSSAKSFSSGSGWEGYREFSVQRRKFEDNKQSICSFYLLPLDGEPLPLYKAGQFLTFKLFIVDPLSNIPKTIVRCYSLSDAPQPDYYRITVKRVLAPAGKPDLPPGLSSAFFHDQLQVGSQVLVKAPSGHFHLMENEHLPIVLIGGGIGITPMLSIINTVLEQRLKTEVWLYYGIRNGDEHIMKALLQALAKAHDNFHLHVCYSAPNESDIEGVDFQHNSRVNLSLLRATLKLMHYQFYVCGPKPMMESLVPGLEDWGVNSDDIFYESFGPATLSKHKKTISAISSEPPINITFSQTGKSILWDPTADSLLEFAEANDIEVESGCRAGSCGSCQTAIQAGEVDYNQEPDADVLAGHCLLCISKPKNNLTLAL
;
A
#
# COMPACT_ATOMS: atom_id res chain seq x y z
N MET A 1 12.56 58.77 -51.10
CA MET A 1 12.87 58.29 -49.73
C MET A 1 14.32 57.84 -49.71
N THR A 2 15.12 58.32 -48.76
CA THR A 2 16.52 57.88 -48.62
C THR A 2 16.57 56.46 -48.02
N THR A 3 17.62 55.70 -48.31
CA THR A 3 17.87 54.37 -47.74
C THR A 3 17.83 54.37 -46.21
N THR A 4 18.22 55.47 -45.58
CA THR A 4 18.14 55.70 -44.14
C THR A 4 16.70 55.83 -43.63
N THR A 5 15.81 56.55 -44.34
CA THR A 5 14.38 56.59 -43.98
C THR A 5 13.71 55.22 -44.11
N LEU A 6 14.06 54.43 -45.12
CA LEU A 6 13.51 53.08 -45.29
C LEU A 6 13.96 52.13 -44.16
N ALA A 7 15.23 52.20 -43.75
CA ALA A 7 15.76 51.39 -42.65
C ALA A 7 15.10 51.71 -41.30
N LEU A 8 14.86 52.99 -41.01
CA LEU A 8 14.16 53.42 -39.78
C LEU A 8 12.71 52.95 -39.75
N ILE A 9 12.02 52.96 -40.89
CA ILE A 9 10.65 52.45 -41.00
C ILE A 9 10.62 50.93 -40.76
N ILE A 10 11.54 50.17 -41.37
CA ILE A 10 11.62 48.72 -41.18
C ILE A 10 11.92 48.37 -39.71
N LEU A 11 12.87 49.08 -39.09
CA LEU A 11 13.19 48.87 -37.67
C LEU A 11 11.99 49.18 -36.77
N GLY A 12 11.23 50.24 -37.07
CA GLY A 12 10.00 50.58 -36.36
C GLY A 12 8.92 49.50 -36.47
N VAL A 13 8.76 48.90 -37.66
CA VAL A 13 7.81 47.80 -37.89
C VAL A 13 8.21 46.54 -37.14
N ILE A 14 9.50 46.19 -37.13
CA ILE A 14 10.02 45.02 -36.39
C ILE A 14 9.82 45.23 -34.88
N LEU A 15 10.12 46.41 -34.35
CA LEU A 15 9.93 46.71 -32.92
C LEU A 15 8.44 46.62 -32.54
N ALA A 16 7.55 47.14 -33.41
CA ALA A 16 6.11 47.04 -33.22
C ALA A 16 5.65 45.57 -33.22
N GLN A 17 6.16 44.74 -34.12
CA GLN A 17 5.84 43.30 -34.15
C GLN A 17 6.30 42.58 -32.89
N VAL A 18 7.50 42.86 -32.39
CA VAL A 18 8.01 42.26 -31.14
C VAL A 18 7.15 42.67 -29.95
N VAL A 19 6.74 43.95 -29.86
CA VAL A 19 5.85 44.44 -28.81
C VAL A 19 4.48 43.77 -28.90
N ILE A 20 3.91 43.61 -30.09
CA ILE A 20 2.63 42.91 -30.29
C ILE A 20 2.73 41.44 -29.86
N VAL A 21 3.79 40.72 -30.24
CA VAL A 21 4.00 39.33 -29.83
C VAL A 21 4.18 39.21 -28.31
N MET A 22 4.97 40.09 -27.69
CA MET A 22 5.10 40.18 -26.23
C MET A 22 3.74 40.42 -25.55
N LEU A 23 2.94 41.36 -26.06
CA LEU A 23 1.61 41.65 -25.52
C LEU A 23 0.67 40.46 -25.67
N VAL A 24 0.72 39.73 -26.79
CA VAL A 24 -0.08 38.51 -27.00
C VAL A 24 0.36 37.38 -26.07
N ILE A 25 1.66 37.20 -25.84
CA ILE A 25 2.20 36.21 -24.88
C ILE A 25 1.76 36.57 -23.46
N LEU A 26 1.90 37.84 -23.06
CA LEU A 26 1.45 38.32 -21.76
C LEU A 26 -0.07 38.20 -21.60
N HIS A 27 -0.86 38.45 -22.64
CA HIS A 27 -2.31 38.25 -22.61
C HIS A 27 -2.69 36.77 -22.51
N ARG A 28 -2.00 35.88 -23.24
CA ARG A 28 -2.20 34.42 -23.13
C ARG A 28 -1.84 33.92 -21.74
N ARG A 29 -0.70 34.34 -21.20
CA ARG A 29 -0.27 33.99 -19.84
C ARG A 29 -1.23 34.54 -18.77
N LYS A 30 -1.73 35.77 -18.94
CA LYS A 30 -2.77 36.34 -18.07
C LYS A 30 -4.08 35.56 -18.16
N ARG A 31 -4.48 35.11 -19.35
CA ARG A 31 -5.65 34.24 -19.53
C ARG A 31 -5.46 32.85 -18.90
N GLU A 32 -4.26 32.27 -18.97
CA GLU A 32 -3.95 31.02 -18.27
C GLU A 32 -3.99 31.19 -16.75
N PHE A 33 -3.44 32.29 -16.23
CA PHE A 33 -3.57 32.66 -14.82
C PHE A 33 -5.03 32.89 -14.42
N GLN A 34 -5.83 33.56 -15.26
CA GLN A 34 -7.26 33.72 -15.01
C GLN A 34 -8.04 32.41 -15.09
N LYS A 35 -7.62 31.43 -15.91
CA LYS A 35 -8.20 30.07 -15.90
C LYS A 35 -7.84 29.30 -14.62
N LEU A 36 -6.65 29.52 -14.06
CA LEU A 36 -6.25 28.99 -12.76
C LEU A 36 -7.00 29.68 -11.59
N ASP A 37 -7.29 30.98 -11.70
CA ASP A 37 -8.12 31.71 -10.73
C ASP A 37 -9.61 31.33 -10.84
N VAL A 38 -10.13 31.11 -12.05
CA VAL A 38 -11.50 30.62 -12.26
C VAL A 38 -11.65 29.15 -11.81
N SER A 39 -10.60 28.32 -11.88
CA SER A 39 -10.62 26.99 -11.24
C SER A 39 -10.47 27.05 -9.71
N LYS A 40 -9.96 28.17 -9.18
CA LYS A 40 -9.96 28.50 -7.75
C LYS A 40 -11.34 28.96 -7.28
N ASP A 41 -12.13 29.62 -8.12
CA ASP A 41 -13.51 30.02 -7.81
C ASP A 41 -14.54 28.88 -7.95
N SER A 42 -14.22 27.76 -8.61
CA SER A 42 -14.96 26.49 -8.47
C SER A 42 -14.47 25.63 -7.31
N SER A 43 -13.47 26.11 -6.57
CA SER A 43 -13.01 25.53 -5.31
C SER A 43 -13.46 26.47 -4.20
N ALA A 44 -14.78 26.48 -3.92
CA ALA A 44 -15.30 27.08 -2.70
C ALA A 44 -14.63 26.38 -1.52
N VAL A 45 -13.54 26.97 -1.03
CA VAL A 45 -13.03 26.75 0.31
C VAL A 45 -14.14 27.27 1.22
N VAL A 46 -15.02 26.36 1.62
CA VAL A 46 -15.89 26.58 2.77
C VAL A 46 -14.93 26.69 3.95
N SER A 47 -14.59 27.92 4.30
CA SER A 47 -14.00 28.27 5.59
C SER A 47 -15.08 28.04 6.64
N MET A 48 -15.15 26.80 7.16
CA MET A 48 -15.90 26.55 8.39
C MET A 48 -15.05 27.01 9.58
N PRO A 49 -15.66 27.65 10.60
CA PRO A 49 -14.93 28.08 11.78
C PRO A 49 -14.33 26.88 12.49
N ILE A 50 -13.05 26.97 12.88
CA ILE A 50 -12.40 26.01 13.78
C ILE A 50 -13.13 26.06 15.11
N PRO A 51 -13.83 24.99 15.55
CA PRO A 51 -14.23 24.87 16.93
C PRO A 51 -12.97 24.46 17.69
N SER A 52 -12.41 25.43 18.41
CA SER A 52 -11.54 25.17 19.55
C SER A 52 -12.31 24.34 20.57
N SER A 53 -12.16 23.02 20.48
CA SER A 53 -12.37 22.12 21.60
C SER A 53 -11.61 20.83 21.30
N ALA A 54 -10.55 20.58 22.05
CA ALA A 54 -10.03 19.22 22.23
C ALA A 54 -11.18 18.36 22.80
N LYS A 55 -11.96 17.76 21.92
CA LYS A 55 -12.88 16.69 22.29
C LYS A 55 -12.05 15.42 22.25
N SER A 56 -11.88 14.79 23.39
CA SER A 56 -11.38 13.42 23.46
C SER A 56 -12.34 12.55 22.65
N PHE A 57 -11.93 12.15 21.45
CA PHE A 57 -12.68 11.21 20.65
C PHE A 57 -12.46 9.82 21.29
N SER A 58 -13.55 9.19 21.71
CA SER A 58 -13.51 7.81 22.16
C SER A 58 -13.10 6.93 20.99
N SER A 59 -12.12 6.05 21.20
CA SER A 59 -11.85 4.87 20.38
C SER A 59 -13.12 3.99 20.37
N GLY A 60 -14.07 4.30 19.51
CA GLY A 60 -15.25 3.46 19.33
C GLY A 60 -14.78 2.06 18.94
N SER A 61 -15.33 1.04 19.59
CA SER A 61 -15.22 -0.34 19.12
C SER A 61 -15.64 -0.36 17.65
N GLY A 62 -14.88 -1.07 16.81
CA GLY A 62 -15.28 -1.31 15.42
C GLY A 62 -16.64 -2.02 15.34
N TRP A 63 -17.03 -2.43 14.14
CA TRP A 63 -18.23 -3.25 13.95
C TRP A 63 -17.88 -4.73 13.78
N GLU A 64 -18.79 -5.60 14.19
CA GLU A 64 -18.69 -7.04 13.93
C GLU A 64 -19.20 -7.39 12.52
N GLY A 65 -18.57 -8.38 11.90
CA GLY A 65 -18.96 -8.85 10.57
C GLY A 65 -18.73 -7.81 9.47
N TYR A 66 -19.66 -7.75 8.51
CA TYR A 66 -19.57 -6.85 7.35
C TYR A 66 -20.58 -5.73 7.47
N ARG A 67 -20.12 -4.50 7.22
CA ARG A 67 -20.92 -3.27 7.13
C ARG A 67 -20.91 -2.77 5.69
N GLU A 68 -22.02 -2.19 5.27
CA GLU A 68 -22.16 -1.65 3.92
C GLU A 68 -21.58 -0.24 3.80
N PHE A 69 -20.76 -0.05 2.77
CA PHE A 69 -20.16 1.22 2.42
C PHE A 69 -20.50 1.58 0.97
N SER A 70 -20.53 2.87 0.66
CA SER A 70 -20.64 3.39 -0.69
C SER A 70 -19.36 4.11 -1.12
N VAL A 71 -19.01 3.94 -2.39
CA VAL A 71 -17.94 4.71 -3.04
C VAL A 71 -18.44 6.13 -3.30
N GLN A 72 -17.94 7.09 -2.55
CA GLN A 72 -18.30 8.51 -2.69
C GLN A 72 -17.45 9.21 -3.75
N ARG A 73 -16.19 8.80 -3.87
CA ARG A 73 -15.26 9.35 -4.84
C ARG A 73 -14.29 8.28 -5.30
N ARG A 74 -13.89 8.36 -6.57
CA ARG A 74 -12.75 7.63 -7.12
C ARG A 74 -11.79 8.58 -7.81
N LYS A 75 -10.49 8.30 -7.77
CA LYS A 75 -9.44 9.12 -8.40
C LYS A 75 -8.32 8.23 -8.91
N PHE A 76 -8.00 8.30 -10.20
CA PHE A 76 -6.79 7.67 -10.71
C PHE A 76 -5.56 8.45 -10.24
N GLU A 77 -4.56 7.73 -9.74
CA GLU A 77 -3.32 8.30 -9.18
C GLU A 77 -2.16 8.27 -10.18
N ASP A 78 -2.39 7.73 -11.37
CA ASP A 78 -1.46 7.62 -12.48
C ASP A 78 -2.14 7.90 -13.83
N ASN A 79 -1.35 8.32 -14.82
CA ASN A 79 -1.85 8.61 -16.17
C ASN A 79 -2.33 7.35 -16.91
N LYS A 80 -1.80 6.18 -16.56
CA LYS A 80 -2.16 4.90 -17.16
C LYS A 80 -3.43 4.30 -16.56
N GLN A 81 -4.04 4.95 -15.57
CA GLN A 81 -5.23 4.48 -14.87
C GLN A 81 -5.05 3.07 -14.28
N SER A 82 -3.82 2.73 -13.91
CA SER A 82 -3.49 1.43 -13.32
C SER A 82 -3.67 1.45 -11.80
N ILE A 83 -3.77 2.61 -11.17
CA ILE A 83 -3.92 2.77 -9.73
C ILE A 83 -5.05 3.76 -9.43
N CYS A 84 -6.02 3.35 -8.64
CA CYS A 84 -7.19 4.17 -8.32
C CYS A 84 -7.44 4.23 -6.81
N SER A 85 -7.60 5.43 -6.27
CA SER A 85 -8.04 5.65 -4.90
C SER A 85 -9.57 5.69 -4.82
N PHE A 86 -10.13 5.04 -3.80
CA PHE A 86 -11.57 4.99 -3.50
C PHE A 86 -11.82 5.57 -2.12
N TYR A 87 -12.81 6.44 -2.03
CA TYR A 87 -13.22 7.12 -0.80
C TYR A 87 -14.58 6.54 -0.40
N LEU A 88 -14.63 5.98 0.80
CA LEU A 88 -15.72 5.13 1.27
C LEU A 88 -16.39 5.80 2.47
N LEU A 89 -17.72 5.87 2.41
CA LEU A 89 -18.58 6.26 3.53
C LEU A 89 -19.52 5.10 3.87
N PRO A 90 -19.89 4.93 5.13
CA PRO A 90 -20.85 3.92 5.51
C PRO A 90 -22.26 4.33 5.06
N LEU A 91 -23.08 3.36 4.64
CA LEU A 91 -24.43 3.63 4.14
C LEU A 91 -25.45 3.95 5.24
N ASP A 92 -25.22 3.43 6.43
CA ASP A 92 -26.09 3.63 7.60
C ASP A 92 -25.97 5.03 8.23
N GLY A 93 -24.98 5.82 7.82
CA GLY A 93 -24.72 7.16 8.36
C GLY A 93 -24.09 7.17 9.75
N GLU A 94 -23.79 6.00 10.34
CA GLU A 94 -23.14 5.91 11.64
C GLU A 94 -21.67 6.34 11.55
N PRO A 95 -21.07 6.90 12.61
CA PRO A 95 -19.69 7.38 12.59
C PRO A 95 -18.67 6.33 12.13
N LEU A 96 -17.58 6.79 11.54
CA LEU A 96 -16.41 5.96 11.26
C LEU A 96 -15.53 5.88 12.51
N PRO A 97 -15.24 4.66 13.02
CA PRO A 97 -14.24 4.52 14.07
C PRO A 97 -12.87 4.91 13.52
N LEU A 98 -12.03 5.50 14.39
CA LEU A 98 -10.63 5.72 14.06
C LEU A 98 -9.89 4.37 13.99
N TYR A 99 -8.81 4.36 13.23
CA TYR A 99 -7.94 3.21 13.04
C TYR A 99 -6.49 3.58 13.34
N LYS A 100 -5.61 2.60 13.46
CA LYS A 100 -4.17 2.83 13.59
C LYS A 100 -3.54 2.95 12.20
N ALA A 101 -2.74 4.00 11.98
CA ALA A 101 -2.16 4.31 10.69
C ALA A 101 -1.30 3.15 10.16
N GLY A 102 -1.68 2.57 9.01
CA GLY A 102 -1.08 1.35 8.45
C GLY A 102 -2.05 0.16 8.36
N GLN A 103 -3.12 0.15 9.15
CA GLN A 103 -4.17 -0.89 9.10
C GLN A 103 -4.88 -0.96 7.74
N PHE A 104 -5.62 -2.05 7.52
CA PHE A 104 -6.37 -2.31 6.29
C PHE A 104 -7.85 -2.53 6.52
N LEU A 105 -8.62 -2.45 5.44
CA LEU A 105 -10.02 -2.89 5.37
C LEU A 105 -10.11 -4.23 4.67
N THR A 106 -10.97 -5.12 5.18
CA THR A 106 -11.31 -6.40 4.54
C THR A 106 -12.62 -6.30 3.78
N PHE A 107 -12.58 -6.56 2.46
CA PHE A 107 -13.73 -6.50 1.57
C PHE A 107 -14.25 -7.89 1.26
N LYS A 108 -15.58 -8.06 1.23
CA LYS A 108 -16.25 -9.21 0.63
C LYS A 108 -16.89 -8.78 -0.68
N LEU A 109 -16.45 -9.40 -1.76
CA LEU A 109 -16.85 -9.07 -3.12
C LEU A 109 -17.63 -10.25 -3.71
N PHE A 110 -18.75 -9.95 -4.36
CA PHE A 110 -19.48 -10.90 -5.18
C PHE A 110 -19.15 -10.63 -6.63
N ILE A 111 -18.45 -11.55 -7.29
CA ILE A 111 -17.96 -11.37 -8.65
C ILE A 111 -18.36 -12.57 -9.50
N VAL A 112 -18.47 -12.37 -10.81
CA VAL A 112 -18.57 -13.49 -11.77
C VAL A 112 -17.16 -13.82 -12.23
N ASP A 113 -16.73 -15.07 -12.04
CA ASP A 113 -15.43 -15.52 -12.53
C ASP A 113 -15.43 -15.48 -14.07
N PRO A 114 -14.53 -14.72 -14.71
CA PRO A 114 -14.50 -14.58 -16.16
C PRO A 114 -14.17 -15.88 -16.90
N LEU A 115 -13.54 -16.87 -16.24
CA LEU A 115 -13.22 -18.16 -16.87
C LEU A 115 -14.39 -19.13 -16.82
N SER A 116 -14.98 -19.32 -15.64
CA SER A 116 -16.07 -20.28 -15.44
C SER A 116 -17.46 -19.70 -15.68
N ASN A 117 -17.59 -18.37 -15.69
CA ASN A 117 -18.85 -17.63 -15.69
C ASN A 117 -19.77 -17.97 -14.50
N ILE A 118 -19.18 -18.40 -13.37
CA ILE A 118 -19.87 -18.76 -12.14
C ILE A 118 -19.70 -17.64 -11.09
N PRO A 119 -20.75 -17.26 -10.34
CA PRO A 119 -20.62 -16.35 -9.21
C PRO A 119 -19.66 -16.91 -8.14
N LYS A 120 -18.66 -16.11 -7.76
CA LYS A 120 -17.69 -16.40 -6.71
C LYS A 120 -17.70 -15.28 -5.69
N THR A 121 -17.59 -15.65 -4.42
CA THR A 121 -17.31 -14.71 -3.34
C THR A 121 -15.80 -14.62 -3.16
N ILE A 122 -15.25 -13.41 -3.15
CA ILE A 122 -13.83 -13.17 -2.92
C ILE A 122 -13.65 -12.23 -1.73
N VAL A 123 -12.71 -12.57 -0.85
CA VAL A 123 -12.28 -11.70 0.25
C VAL A 123 -10.91 -11.11 -0.06
N ARG A 124 -10.76 -9.79 0.00
CA ARG A 124 -9.47 -9.10 -0.19
C ARG A 124 -9.29 -7.96 0.78
N CYS A 125 -8.04 -7.68 1.10
CA CYS A 125 -7.66 -6.60 2.01
C CYS A 125 -6.96 -5.49 1.23
N TYR A 126 -7.23 -4.25 1.60
CA TYR A 126 -6.55 -3.07 1.09
C TYR A 126 -6.22 -2.14 2.24
N SER A 127 -4.94 -1.75 2.36
CA SER A 127 -4.49 -0.81 3.39
C SER A 127 -5.23 0.51 3.26
N LEU A 128 -5.61 1.06 4.41
CA LEU A 128 -6.09 2.43 4.51
C LEU A 128 -4.92 3.33 4.13
N SER A 129 -5.10 4.15 3.10
CA SER A 129 -4.01 4.87 2.45
C SER A 129 -3.92 6.35 2.85
N ASP A 130 -4.66 6.76 3.88
CA ASP A 130 -4.73 8.12 4.44
C ASP A 130 -4.59 8.13 5.97
N ALA A 131 -4.46 9.31 6.57
CA ALA A 131 -4.49 9.47 8.02
C ALA A 131 -5.88 9.07 8.61
N PRO A 132 -5.93 8.49 9.82
CA PRO A 132 -7.18 8.22 10.53
C PRO A 132 -8.01 9.49 10.71
N GLN A 133 -9.23 9.47 10.17
CA GLN A 133 -10.16 10.61 10.23
C GLN A 133 -11.62 10.13 10.21
N PRO A 134 -12.57 10.96 10.68
CA PRO A 134 -13.97 10.56 10.77
C PRO A 134 -14.74 10.69 9.44
N ASP A 135 -14.19 11.44 8.46
CA ASP A 135 -14.94 11.87 7.28
C ASP A 135 -15.01 10.82 6.17
N TYR A 136 -14.00 9.95 6.06
CA TYR A 136 -13.99 8.87 5.07
C TYR A 136 -12.90 7.86 5.38
N TYR A 137 -13.05 6.65 4.82
CA TYR A 137 -11.93 5.74 4.60
C TYR A 137 -11.44 5.85 3.16
N ARG A 138 -10.12 5.82 2.98
CA ARG A 138 -9.50 5.80 1.65
C ARG A 138 -8.65 4.57 1.50
N ILE A 139 -8.86 3.86 0.39
CA ILE A 139 -7.97 2.79 -0.08
C ILE A 139 -7.44 3.14 -1.46
N THR A 140 -6.28 2.61 -1.84
CA THR A 140 -5.69 2.83 -3.17
C THR A 140 -5.32 1.50 -3.79
N VAL A 141 -5.98 1.15 -4.90
CA VAL A 141 -5.96 -0.18 -5.48
C VAL A 141 -5.18 -0.16 -6.79
N LYS A 142 -4.11 -0.96 -6.86
CA LYS A 142 -3.41 -1.26 -8.11
C LYS A 142 -4.12 -2.35 -8.90
N ARG A 143 -4.36 -2.12 -10.18
CA ARG A 143 -4.83 -3.12 -11.13
C ARG A 143 -3.76 -4.18 -11.34
N VAL A 144 -4.13 -5.43 -11.11
CA VAL A 144 -3.25 -6.57 -11.34
C VAL A 144 -3.61 -7.16 -12.70
N LEU A 145 -2.69 -7.03 -13.66
CA LEU A 145 -2.86 -7.60 -15.00
C LEU A 145 -2.62 -9.11 -14.98
N ALA A 146 -2.90 -9.76 -16.12
CA ALA A 146 -2.53 -11.15 -16.34
C ALA A 146 -1.02 -11.36 -16.04
N PRO A 147 -0.63 -12.51 -15.45
CA PRO A 147 0.77 -12.80 -15.18
C PRO A 147 1.64 -12.69 -16.45
N ALA A 148 2.84 -12.14 -16.30
CA ALA A 148 3.78 -12.01 -17.40
C ALA A 148 4.06 -13.40 -18.03
N GLY A 149 4.00 -13.47 -19.37
CA GLY A 149 4.18 -14.71 -20.12
C GLY A 149 2.97 -15.65 -20.11
N LYS A 150 1.86 -15.29 -19.46
CA LYS A 150 0.59 -16.04 -19.46
C LYS A 150 -0.60 -15.13 -19.75
N PRO A 151 -0.68 -14.51 -20.95
CA PRO A 151 -1.73 -13.54 -21.28
C PRO A 151 -3.14 -14.15 -21.31
N ASP A 152 -3.25 -15.47 -21.48
CA ASP A 152 -4.52 -16.19 -21.50
C ASP A 152 -5.13 -16.37 -20.10
N LEU A 153 -4.36 -16.11 -19.03
CA LEU A 153 -4.89 -16.10 -17.66
C LEU A 153 -5.59 -14.78 -17.36
N PRO A 154 -6.68 -14.79 -16.58
CA PRO A 154 -7.43 -13.58 -16.27
C PRO A 154 -6.59 -12.61 -15.41
N PRO A 155 -6.90 -11.30 -15.48
CA PRO A 155 -6.36 -10.34 -14.54
C PRO A 155 -6.82 -10.65 -13.11
N GLY A 156 -6.19 -10.00 -12.13
CA GLY A 156 -6.56 -10.16 -10.73
C GLY A 156 -8.03 -9.79 -10.50
N LEU A 157 -8.85 -10.76 -10.10
CA LEU A 157 -10.30 -10.63 -10.05
C LEU A 157 -10.81 -9.46 -9.20
N SER A 158 -10.25 -9.29 -7.99
CA SER A 158 -10.63 -8.20 -7.10
C SER A 158 -10.20 -6.83 -7.63
N SER A 159 -8.94 -6.70 -8.06
CA SER A 159 -8.46 -5.39 -8.55
C SER A 159 -9.13 -5.01 -9.86
N ALA A 160 -9.46 -5.97 -10.74
CA ALA A 160 -10.30 -5.74 -11.91
C ALA A 160 -11.71 -5.27 -11.50
N PHE A 161 -12.37 -5.94 -10.54
CA PHE A 161 -13.68 -5.52 -10.04
C PHE A 161 -13.68 -4.06 -9.52
N PHE A 162 -12.68 -3.69 -8.72
CA PHE A 162 -12.52 -2.32 -8.24
C PHE A 162 -12.38 -1.30 -9.37
N HIS A 163 -11.60 -1.62 -10.41
CA HIS A 163 -11.32 -0.70 -11.50
C HIS A 163 -12.49 -0.58 -12.49
N ASP A 164 -13.10 -1.71 -12.85
CA ASP A 164 -14.04 -1.83 -13.95
C ASP A 164 -15.50 -1.67 -13.51
N GLN A 165 -15.86 -2.18 -12.32
CA GLN A 165 -17.27 -2.25 -11.88
C GLN A 165 -17.63 -1.24 -10.80
N LEU A 166 -16.71 -0.89 -9.89
CA LEU A 166 -17.00 0.10 -8.87
C LEU A 166 -16.98 1.52 -9.42
N GLN A 167 -18.11 2.18 -9.32
CA GLN A 167 -18.34 3.58 -9.67
C GLN A 167 -18.80 4.35 -8.43
N VAL A 168 -18.89 5.68 -8.56
CA VAL A 168 -19.51 6.49 -7.49
C VAL A 168 -20.94 6.00 -7.27
N GLY A 169 -21.31 5.79 -6.00
CA GLY A 169 -22.57 5.19 -5.58
C GLY A 169 -22.55 3.67 -5.44
N SER A 170 -21.56 2.96 -6.01
CA SER A 170 -21.44 1.50 -5.84
C SER A 170 -21.25 1.12 -4.38
N GLN A 171 -21.80 -0.03 -4.00
CA GLN A 171 -21.79 -0.53 -2.64
C GLN A 171 -20.77 -1.65 -2.47
N VAL A 172 -20.16 -1.73 -1.29
CA VAL A 172 -19.20 -2.77 -0.91
C VAL A 172 -19.41 -3.20 0.54
N LEU A 173 -19.14 -4.47 0.83
CA LEU A 173 -19.18 -5.03 2.16
C LEU A 173 -17.78 -5.02 2.78
N VAL A 174 -17.66 -4.41 3.96
CA VAL A 174 -16.36 -4.13 4.59
C VAL A 174 -16.38 -4.59 6.05
N LYS A 175 -15.32 -5.26 6.52
CA LYS A 175 -15.09 -5.47 7.98
C LYS A 175 -14.38 -4.27 8.60
N ALA A 176 -14.48 -4.11 9.92
CA ALA A 176 -13.79 -3.05 10.63
C ALA A 176 -12.27 -3.03 10.32
N PRO A 177 -11.62 -1.85 10.38
CA PRO A 177 -10.17 -1.76 10.25
C PRO A 177 -9.44 -2.75 11.16
N SER A 178 -8.45 -3.46 10.61
CA SER A 178 -7.66 -4.43 11.35
C SER A 178 -6.23 -4.54 10.79
N GLY A 179 -5.40 -5.35 11.44
CA GLY A 179 -4.00 -5.58 11.07
C GLY A 179 -3.03 -5.05 12.11
N HIS A 180 -1.87 -5.72 12.16
CA HIS A 180 -0.75 -5.47 13.09
C HIS A 180 0.32 -4.54 12.51
N PHE A 181 0.29 -4.30 11.20
CA PHE A 181 1.21 -3.38 10.54
C PHE A 181 0.67 -1.94 10.70
N HIS A 182 1.06 -1.28 11.78
CA HIS A 182 0.67 0.10 12.01
C HIS A 182 1.74 0.87 12.77
N LEU A 183 1.68 2.20 12.70
CA LEU A 183 2.52 3.08 13.50
C LEU A 183 2.42 2.70 14.99
N MET A 184 3.57 2.42 15.60
CA MET A 184 3.66 2.14 17.02
C MET A 184 3.65 3.43 17.82
N GLU A 185 2.98 3.42 18.98
CA GLU A 185 2.83 4.56 19.88
C GLU A 185 4.11 4.83 20.70
N ASN A 186 5.26 4.91 20.01
CA ASN A 186 6.53 5.32 20.59
C ASN A 186 6.98 6.63 19.93
N GLU A 187 6.43 7.74 20.42
CA GLU A 187 6.57 9.08 19.83
C GLU A 187 8.02 9.59 19.74
N HIS A 188 8.98 8.92 20.37
CA HIS A 188 10.36 9.37 20.47
C HIS A 188 11.31 8.75 19.44
N LEU A 189 10.98 7.61 18.84
CA LEU A 189 11.87 6.95 17.90
C LEU A 189 11.61 7.43 16.46
N PRO A 190 12.65 7.86 15.72
CA PRO A 190 12.51 8.14 14.29
C PRO A 190 12.08 6.87 13.52
N ILE A 191 11.27 7.05 12.49
CA ILE A 191 10.72 5.95 11.70
C ILE A 191 11.31 5.94 10.29
N VAL A 192 11.58 4.74 9.79
CA VAL A 192 12.05 4.48 8.42
C VAL A 192 10.99 3.67 7.71
N LEU A 193 10.34 4.29 6.74
CA LEU A 193 9.28 3.73 5.90
C LEU A 193 9.89 3.28 4.58
N ILE A 194 9.75 2.01 4.24
CA ILE A 194 10.25 1.44 2.99
C ILE A 194 9.09 0.88 2.19
N GLY A 195 8.69 1.60 1.15
CA GLY A 195 7.58 1.25 0.27
C GLY A 195 8.06 0.77 -1.10
N GLY A 196 7.53 -0.36 -1.58
CA GLY A 196 7.75 -0.85 -2.94
C GLY A 196 6.47 -0.80 -3.78
N GLY A 197 6.44 0.00 -4.85
CA GLY A 197 5.27 0.09 -5.72
C GLY A 197 3.99 0.50 -4.97
N ILE A 198 2.99 -0.38 -4.89
CA ILE A 198 1.73 -0.10 -4.16
C ILE A 198 1.88 -0.23 -2.63
N GLY A 199 3.00 -0.77 -2.14
CA GLY A 199 3.35 -0.79 -0.71
C GLY A 199 3.54 0.59 -0.08
N ILE A 200 3.46 1.67 -0.88
CA ILE A 200 3.37 3.05 -0.40
C ILE A 200 2.07 3.35 0.36
N THR A 201 1.03 2.54 0.18
CA THR A 201 -0.30 2.79 0.74
C THR A 201 -0.34 2.88 2.27
N PRO A 202 0.11 1.88 3.05
CA PRO A 202 0.17 2.04 4.49
C PRO A 202 1.19 3.10 4.93
N MET A 203 2.27 3.30 4.16
CA MET A 203 3.27 4.34 4.45
C MET A 203 2.66 5.75 4.39
N LEU A 204 1.80 6.02 3.41
CA LEU A 204 1.10 7.30 3.31
C LEU A 204 0.16 7.53 4.49
N SER A 205 -0.50 6.47 4.97
CA SER A 205 -1.31 6.57 6.20
C SER A 205 -0.45 7.00 7.38
N ILE A 206 0.72 6.37 7.56
CA ILE A 206 1.67 6.71 8.63
C ILE A 206 2.22 8.13 8.47
N ILE A 207 2.68 8.50 7.26
CA ILE A 207 3.22 9.83 6.96
C ILE A 207 2.19 10.92 7.27
N ASN A 208 0.98 10.80 6.72
CA ASN A 208 -0.05 11.81 6.93
C ASN A 208 -0.38 11.92 8.42
N THR A 209 -0.47 10.80 9.15
CA THR A 209 -0.73 10.79 10.59
C THR A 209 0.34 11.55 11.38
N VAL A 210 1.61 11.23 11.14
CA VAL A 210 2.75 11.83 11.86
C VAL A 210 2.85 13.33 11.57
N LEU A 211 2.67 13.73 10.31
CA LEU A 211 2.80 15.12 9.87
C LEU A 211 1.59 15.99 10.27
N GLU A 212 0.37 15.45 10.21
CA GLU A 212 -0.85 16.17 10.65
C GLU A 212 -0.90 16.38 12.15
N GLN A 213 -0.47 15.38 12.94
CA GLN A 213 -0.36 15.49 14.40
C GLN A 213 0.82 16.36 14.84
N ARG A 214 1.67 16.82 13.89
CA ARG A 214 2.87 17.63 14.13
C ARG A 214 3.81 16.98 15.14
N LEU A 215 3.93 15.66 15.08
CA LEU A 215 4.91 14.95 15.89
C LEU A 215 6.31 15.38 15.46
N LYS A 216 7.23 15.49 16.43
CA LYS A 216 8.63 15.83 16.15
C LYS A 216 9.45 14.65 15.63
N THR A 217 8.81 13.49 15.49
CA THR A 217 9.41 12.25 15.00
C THR A 217 9.97 12.48 13.60
N GLU A 218 11.22 12.09 13.38
CA GLU A 218 11.81 12.09 12.02
C GLU A 218 11.20 10.95 11.22
N VAL A 219 10.81 11.22 9.99
CA VAL A 219 10.20 10.26 9.07
C VAL A 219 11.05 10.16 7.83
N TRP A 220 11.60 8.98 7.56
CA TRP A 220 12.39 8.70 6.37
C TRP A 220 11.61 7.79 5.43
N LEU A 221 11.22 8.28 4.25
CA LEU A 221 10.59 7.45 3.23
C LEU A 221 11.59 7.04 2.15
N TYR A 222 11.84 5.74 2.04
CA TYR A 222 12.52 5.13 0.90
C TYR A 222 11.48 4.49 -0.02
N TYR A 223 11.23 5.13 -1.16
CA TYR A 223 10.20 4.68 -2.09
C TYR A 223 10.82 4.07 -3.35
N GLY A 224 10.69 2.75 -3.50
CA GLY A 224 11.23 1.99 -4.62
C GLY A 224 10.18 1.71 -5.70
N ILE A 225 10.43 2.17 -6.92
CA ILE A 225 9.62 1.89 -8.10
C ILE A 225 10.50 1.67 -9.33
N ARG A 226 9.89 1.32 -10.47
CA ARG A 226 10.64 1.07 -11.71
C ARG A 226 11.06 2.36 -12.38
N ASN A 227 10.13 3.28 -12.61
CA ASN A 227 10.32 4.53 -13.35
C ASN A 227 9.20 5.54 -13.05
N GLY A 228 9.27 6.70 -13.69
CA GLY A 228 8.31 7.78 -13.52
C GLY A 228 6.85 7.43 -13.83
N ASP A 229 6.61 6.43 -14.68
CA ASP A 229 5.24 6.00 -14.99
C ASP A 229 4.54 5.30 -13.82
N GLU A 230 5.32 4.72 -12.91
CA GLU A 230 4.80 4.03 -11.71
C GLU A 230 4.84 4.93 -10.46
N HIS A 231 5.31 6.18 -10.58
CA HIS A 231 5.46 7.11 -9.45
C HIS A 231 4.15 7.80 -9.08
N ILE A 232 3.28 7.09 -8.38
CA ILE A 232 2.04 7.67 -7.88
C ILE A 232 2.31 8.70 -6.78
N MET A 233 1.44 9.71 -6.69
CA MET A 233 1.47 10.74 -5.64
C MET A 233 2.79 11.53 -5.54
N LYS A 234 3.60 11.55 -6.61
CA LYS A 234 4.87 12.28 -6.69
C LYS A 234 4.78 13.74 -6.21
N ALA A 235 3.82 14.50 -6.74
CA ALA A 235 3.64 15.91 -6.39
C ALA A 235 3.27 16.10 -4.91
N LEU A 236 2.48 15.18 -4.33
CA LEU A 236 2.13 15.20 -2.91
C LEU A 236 3.38 14.94 -2.06
N LEU A 237 4.14 13.88 -2.36
CA LEU A 237 5.35 13.54 -1.60
C LEU A 237 6.40 14.65 -1.65
N GLN A 238 6.61 15.25 -2.81
CA GLN A 238 7.52 16.40 -2.97
C GLN A 238 7.05 17.63 -2.19
N ALA A 239 5.73 17.89 -2.17
CA ALA A 239 5.16 18.98 -1.39
C ALA A 239 5.33 18.75 0.11
N LEU A 240 5.11 17.53 0.60
CA LEU A 240 5.33 17.16 2.00
C LEU A 240 6.81 17.32 2.38
N ALA A 241 7.74 16.84 1.56
CA ALA A 241 9.19 16.95 1.82
C ALA A 241 9.68 18.41 1.85
N LYS A 242 9.02 19.29 1.10
CA LYS A 242 9.31 20.73 1.13
C LYS A 242 8.69 21.45 2.33
N ALA A 243 7.55 20.97 2.82
CA ALA A 243 6.79 21.62 3.88
C ALA A 243 7.23 21.21 5.30
N HIS A 244 7.89 20.06 5.44
CA HIS A 244 8.23 19.45 6.73
C HIS A 244 9.70 19.08 6.81
N ASP A 245 10.47 19.79 7.65
CA ASP A 245 11.91 19.55 7.84
C ASP A 245 12.23 18.18 8.46
N ASN A 246 11.25 17.57 9.15
CA ASN A 246 11.37 16.25 9.76
C ASN A 246 10.95 15.10 8.80
N PHE A 247 10.62 15.40 7.54
CA PHE A 247 10.28 14.40 6.53
C PHE A 247 11.34 14.33 5.43
N HIS A 248 12.02 13.18 5.34
CA HIS A 248 13.12 12.93 4.42
C HIS A 248 12.68 11.96 3.32
N LEU A 249 12.64 12.43 2.07
CA LEU A 249 12.17 11.67 0.92
C LEU A 249 13.33 11.15 0.06
N HIS A 250 13.42 9.83 -0.09
CA HIS A 250 14.37 9.13 -0.94
C HIS A 250 13.62 8.26 -1.96
N VAL A 251 13.50 8.74 -3.19
CA VAL A 251 12.86 8.00 -4.30
C VAL A 251 13.91 7.27 -5.12
N CYS A 252 13.69 5.98 -5.32
CA CYS A 252 14.59 5.08 -6.02
C CYS A 252 13.92 4.52 -7.28
N TYR A 253 14.50 4.80 -8.45
CA TYR A 253 14.06 4.23 -9.72
C TYR A 253 15.03 3.12 -10.13
N SER A 254 14.52 1.89 -10.27
CA SER A 254 15.36 0.76 -10.66
C SER A 254 15.61 0.63 -12.17
N ALA A 255 14.79 1.29 -12.98
CA ALA A 255 14.82 1.24 -14.44
C ALA A 255 14.20 2.52 -15.03
N PRO A 256 14.79 3.71 -14.76
CA PRO A 256 14.24 5.00 -15.20
C PRO A 256 14.03 5.06 -16.72
N ASN A 257 12.98 5.77 -17.14
CA ASN A 257 12.72 6.08 -18.55
C ASN A 257 13.69 7.16 -19.04
N GLU A 258 13.83 7.30 -20.36
CA GLU A 258 14.67 8.37 -20.96
C GLU A 258 14.25 9.78 -20.56
N SER A 259 12.96 9.98 -20.25
CA SER A 259 12.42 11.27 -19.80
C SER A 259 12.60 11.52 -18.30
N ASP A 260 13.01 10.52 -17.52
CA ASP A 260 13.16 10.65 -16.06
C ASP A 260 14.50 11.31 -15.73
N ILE A 261 14.48 12.36 -14.91
CA ILE A 261 15.64 13.18 -14.55
C ILE A 261 16.03 12.92 -13.10
N GLU A 262 17.25 12.41 -12.89
CA GLU A 262 17.83 12.23 -11.55
C GLU A 262 18.02 13.59 -10.85
N GLY A 263 17.71 13.64 -9.55
CA GLY A 263 17.68 14.87 -8.75
C GLY A 263 16.39 15.69 -8.86
N VAL A 264 15.55 15.41 -9.86
CA VAL A 264 14.23 16.06 -10.04
C VAL A 264 13.10 15.07 -9.80
N ASP A 265 13.11 13.96 -10.54
CA ASP A 265 12.03 12.98 -10.54
C ASP A 265 12.25 11.87 -9.51
N PHE A 266 13.52 11.52 -9.29
CA PHE A 266 14.00 10.53 -8.34
C PHE A 266 15.39 10.91 -7.82
N GLN A 267 15.83 10.33 -6.70
CA GLN A 267 17.13 10.64 -6.08
C GLN A 267 18.17 9.55 -6.31
N HIS A 268 17.75 8.31 -6.57
CA HIS A 268 18.68 7.16 -6.68
C HIS A 268 18.32 6.28 -7.88
N ASN A 269 19.25 6.10 -8.81
CA ASN A 269 19.13 5.11 -9.90
C ASN A 269 19.50 3.70 -9.40
N SER A 270 18.68 3.16 -8.49
CA SER A 270 18.87 1.83 -7.92
C SER A 270 17.57 1.29 -7.32
N ARG A 271 17.60 0.05 -6.84
CA ARG A 271 16.59 -0.43 -5.89
C ARG A 271 16.94 0.05 -4.49
N VAL A 272 15.94 0.25 -3.63
CA VAL A 272 16.16 0.44 -2.19
C VAL A 272 16.96 -0.75 -1.65
N ASN A 273 18.06 -0.49 -0.95
CA ASN A 273 18.97 -1.49 -0.41
C ASN A 273 19.66 -0.95 0.86
N LEU A 274 20.27 -1.84 1.65
CA LEU A 274 20.94 -1.47 2.90
C LEU A 274 22.09 -0.46 2.70
N SER A 275 22.82 -0.52 1.59
CA SER A 275 23.92 0.40 1.33
C SER A 275 23.41 1.84 1.23
N LEU A 276 22.26 2.04 0.59
CA LEU A 276 21.59 3.34 0.55
C LEU A 276 21.15 3.79 1.96
N LEU A 277 20.51 2.90 2.73
CA LEU A 277 20.08 3.22 4.10
C LEU A 277 21.28 3.64 4.97
N ARG A 278 22.37 2.88 4.94
CA ARG A 278 23.62 3.17 5.67
C ARG A 278 24.28 4.48 5.25
N ALA A 279 24.17 4.85 3.98
CA ALA A 279 24.77 6.08 3.47
C ALA A 279 23.97 7.35 3.81
N THR A 280 22.68 7.21 4.14
CA THR A 280 21.76 8.35 4.26
C THR A 280 21.18 8.52 5.67
N LEU A 281 20.98 7.44 6.41
CA LEU A 281 20.51 7.51 7.80
C LEU A 281 21.63 7.95 8.75
N LYS A 282 21.27 8.79 9.73
CA LYS A 282 22.14 9.13 10.86
C LYS A 282 22.23 7.92 11.80
N LEU A 283 23.29 7.83 12.61
CA LEU A 283 23.42 6.78 13.61
C LEU A 283 22.45 7.03 14.78
N MET A 284 21.28 6.39 14.74
CA MET A 284 20.23 6.47 15.75
C MET A 284 19.50 5.11 15.85
N HIS A 285 18.66 4.96 16.86
CA HIS A 285 17.70 3.86 16.97
C HIS A 285 16.45 4.22 16.16
N TYR A 286 16.09 3.40 15.17
CA TYR A 286 14.92 3.60 14.32
C TYR A 286 13.95 2.42 14.42
N GLN A 287 12.68 2.71 14.15
CA GLN A 287 11.70 1.69 13.79
C GLN A 287 11.56 1.61 12.27
N PHE A 288 11.66 0.40 11.72
CA PHE A 288 11.56 0.14 10.30
C PHE A 288 10.19 -0.45 9.95
N TYR A 289 9.56 0.10 8.93
CA TYR A 289 8.30 -0.36 8.38
C TYR A 289 8.51 -0.70 6.91
N VAL A 290 8.41 -1.97 6.54
CA VAL A 290 8.70 -2.45 5.19
C VAL A 290 7.43 -3.02 4.56
N CYS A 291 7.05 -2.51 3.39
CA CYS A 291 5.93 -3.07 2.61
C CYS A 291 6.25 -2.99 1.12
N GLY A 292 6.28 -4.15 0.45
CA GLY A 292 6.64 -4.21 -0.95
C GLY A 292 6.67 -5.62 -1.54
N PRO A 293 7.19 -5.77 -2.77
CA PRO A 293 7.28 -7.07 -3.44
C PRO A 293 8.20 -8.05 -2.70
N LYS A 294 7.91 -9.36 -2.79
CA LYS A 294 8.69 -10.46 -2.15
C LYS A 294 10.22 -10.24 -2.18
N PRO A 295 10.85 -9.95 -3.33
CA PRO A 295 12.31 -9.83 -3.39
C PRO A 295 12.86 -8.64 -2.59
N MET A 296 12.08 -7.55 -2.45
CA MET A 296 12.46 -6.41 -1.63
C MET A 296 12.42 -6.80 -0.15
N MET A 297 11.35 -7.48 0.26
CA MET A 297 11.14 -7.91 1.63
C MET A 297 12.23 -8.90 2.05
N GLU A 298 12.47 -9.95 1.24
CA GLU A 298 13.47 -11.00 1.51
C GLU A 298 14.90 -10.47 1.56
N SER A 299 15.17 -9.36 0.88
CA SER A 299 16.48 -8.71 0.93
C SER A 299 16.62 -7.76 2.12
N LEU A 300 15.58 -7.01 2.46
CA LEU A 300 15.69 -5.92 3.44
C LEU A 300 15.48 -6.39 4.86
N VAL A 301 14.48 -7.23 5.14
CA VAL A 301 14.16 -7.63 6.53
C VAL A 301 15.31 -8.40 7.17
N PRO A 302 15.82 -9.50 6.59
CA PRO A 302 17.02 -10.17 7.13
C PRO A 302 18.24 -9.24 7.12
N GLY A 303 18.34 -8.38 6.11
CA GLY A 303 19.40 -7.41 6.00
C GLY A 303 19.46 -6.37 7.14
N LEU A 304 18.31 -5.97 7.66
CA LEU A 304 18.19 -5.08 8.81
C LEU A 304 18.57 -5.81 10.11
N GLU A 305 18.15 -7.06 10.26
CA GLU A 305 18.57 -7.92 11.39
C GLU A 305 20.10 -8.12 11.40
N ASP A 306 20.70 -8.45 10.25
CA ASP A 306 22.15 -8.58 10.08
C ASP A 306 22.89 -7.25 10.31
N TRP A 307 22.23 -6.12 10.08
CA TRP A 307 22.76 -4.79 10.42
C TRP A 307 22.66 -4.48 11.93
N GLY A 308 21.97 -5.31 12.71
CA GLY A 308 21.85 -5.19 14.16
C GLY A 308 20.61 -4.42 14.62
N VAL A 309 19.61 -4.22 13.75
CA VAL A 309 18.31 -3.69 14.15
C VAL A 309 17.59 -4.77 14.96
N ASN A 310 16.99 -4.39 16.08
CA ASN A 310 16.19 -5.32 16.89
C ASN A 310 14.96 -5.78 16.07
N SER A 311 14.64 -7.07 16.11
CA SER A 311 13.47 -7.62 15.41
C SER A 311 12.16 -6.96 15.83
N ASP A 312 12.07 -6.50 17.09
CA ASP A 312 10.88 -5.80 17.62
C ASP A 312 10.70 -4.39 17.02
N ASP A 313 11.72 -3.89 16.32
CA ASP A 313 11.70 -2.62 15.61
C ASP A 313 11.63 -2.81 14.07
N ILE A 314 11.39 -4.02 13.58
CA ILE A 314 11.23 -4.32 12.16
C ILE A 314 9.80 -4.82 11.90
N PHE A 315 8.94 -3.90 11.50
CA PHE A 315 7.57 -4.18 11.11
C PHE A 315 7.51 -4.41 9.61
N TYR A 316 6.75 -5.41 9.18
CA TYR A 316 6.60 -5.68 7.76
C TYR A 316 5.23 -6.24 7.39
N GLU A 317 4.78 -5.91 6.19
CA GLU A 317 3.52 -6.42 5.62
C GLU A 317 3.73 -6.85 4.17
N SER A 318 3.11 -7.96 3.79
CA SER A 318 3.21 -8.52 2.44
C SER A 318 1.86 -8.58 1.73
N PHE A 319 1.83 -8.11 0.49
CA PHE A 319 0.65 -8.15 -0.37
C PHE A 319 0.72 -9.36 -1.31
N GLY A 320 0.07 -10.47 -0.93
CA GLY A 320 0.00 -11.70 -1.72
C GLY A 320 0.72 -12.88 -1.07
N PRO A 321 0.98 -14.00 -1.79
CA PRO A 321 1.66 -15.20 -1.26
C PRO A 321 3.14 -14.99 -0.91
N ALA A 322 3.55 -13.74 -0.72
CA ALA A 322 4.89 -13.32 -0.45
C ALA A 322 5.15 -13.26 1.07
N THR A 323 4.80 -14.30 1.82
CA THR A 323 5.38 -14.48 3.15
C THR A 323 6.91 -14.60 3.03
N LEU A 324 7.60 -14.01 4.00
CA LEU A 324 9.05 -13.86 4.04
C LEU A 324 9.72 -15.17 4.40
N SER A 325 10.31 -15.87 3.43
CA SER A 325 11.17 -17.01 3.74
C SER A 325 12.30 -16.51 4.62
N LYS A 326 12.31 -16.89 5.91
CA LYS A 326 13.50 -16.69 6.74
C LYS A 326 14.64 -17.50 6.12
N HIS A 327 15.54 -16.82 5.42
CA HIS A 327 16.72 -17.46 4.84
C HIS A 327 17.51 -18.16 5.95
N LYS A 328 17.75 -19.46 5.73
CA LYS A 328 18.75 -20.32 6.37
C LYS A 328 19.69 -19.57 7.34
N LYS A 329 19.40 -19.65 8.64
CA LYS A 329 20.50 -20.03 9.54
C LYS A 329 21.04 -21.31 8.93
N THR A 330 22.33 -21.35 8.61
CA THR A 330 23.02 -22.60 8.31
C THR A 330 22.65 -23.57 9.41
N ILE A 331 21.71 -24.49 9.12
CA ILE A 331 21.35 -25.56 10.02
C ILE A 331 22.56 -26.49 9.99
N SER A 332 23.54 -26.16 10.81
CA SER A 332 24.36 -27.17 11.46
C SER A 332 23.56 -27.61 12.69
N ALA A 333 22.47 -28.33 12.44
CA ALA A 333 21.73 -29.07 13.45
C ALA A 333 20.90 -30.11 12.72
N ILE A 334 21.36 -31.36 12.78
CA ILE A 334 20.48 -32.52 12.60
C ILE A 334 19.32 -32.31 13.58
N SER A 335 18.16 -31.84 13.12
CA SER A 335 16.98 -31.76 13.97
C SER A 335 16.56 -33.19 14.24
N SER A 336 16.70 -33.63 15.49
CA SER A 336 16.32 -34.95 15.97
C SER A 336 14.80 -35.16 16.05
N GLU A 337 14.01 -34.22 15.54
CA GLU A 337 12.56 -34.30 15.56
C GLU A 337 12.05 -35.15 14.39
N PRO A 338 11.05 -36.02 14.64
CA PRO A 338 10.51 -36.87 13.61
C PRO A 338 9.89 -36.01 12.49
N PRO A 339 10.02 -36.45 11.23
CA PRO A 339 9.40 -35.78 10.09
C PRO A 339 7.89 -35.59 10.31
N ILE A 340 7.42 -34.35 10.15
CA ILE A 340 6.00 -34.00 10.27
C ILE A 340 5.31 -34.23 8.90
N ASN A 341 4.24 -35.01 8.88
CA ASN A 341 3.37 -35.18 7.71
C ASN A 341 2.12 -34.32 7.83
N ILE A 342 1.78 -33.64 6.74
CA ILE A 342 0.55 -32.85 6.59
C ILE A 342 -0.36 -33.56 5.60
N THR A 343 -1.56 -33.93 6.06
CA THR A 343 -2.57 -34.58 5.25
C THR A 343 -3.72 -33.62 4.95
N PHE A 344 -4.01 -33.44 3.67
CA PHE A 344 -5.15 -32.69 3.15
C PHE A 344 -6.25 -33.69 2.79
N SER A 345 -7.26 -33.80 3.66
CA SER A 345 -8.25 -34.90 3.61
C SER A 345 -9.18 -34.88 2.40
N GLN A 346 -9.54 -33.71 1.86
CA GLN A 346 -10.42 -33.62 0.69
C GLN A 346 -9.65 -33.91 -0.60
N THR A 347 -8.40 -33.47 -0.72
CA THR A 347 -7.56 -33.83 -1.88
C THR A 347 -6.92 -35.21 -1.74
N GLY A 348 -6.91 -35.80 -0.54
CA GLY A 348 -6.22 -37.05 -0.22
C GLY A 348 -4.69 -36.97 -0.29
N LYS A 349 -4.11 -35.76 -0.39
CA LYS A 349 -2.66 -35.58 -0.49
C LYS A 349 -2.06 -35.63 0.91
N SER A 350 -0.99 -36.40 1.09
CA SER A 350 -0.18 -36.39 2.31
C SER A 350 1.25 -36.04 1.95
N ILE A 351 1.75 -34.93 2.47
CA ILE A 351 3.00 -34.32 2.05
C ILE A 351 3.84 -34.03 3.29
N LEU A 352 5.15 -34.25 3.18
CA LEU A 352 6.08 -33.94 4.24
C LEU A 352 6.19 -32.42 4.41
N TRP A 353 6.07 -31.95 5.66
CA TRP A 353 6.22 -30.53 5.98
C TRP A 353 7.61 -30.03 5.59
N ASP A 354 7.66 -28.94 4.84
CA ASP A 354 8.90 -28.20 4.58
C ASP A 354 9.08 -27.16 5.69
N PRO A 355 10.06 -27.35 6.60
CA PRO A 355 10.30 -26.40 7.69
C PRO A 355 10.71 -25.00 7.22
N THR A 356 11.06 -24.84 5.94
CA THR A 356 11.36 -23.54 5.33
C THR A 356 10.11 -22.74 4.96
N ALA A 357 8.92 -23.36 4.95
CA ALA A 357 7.66 -22.65 4.74
C ALA A 357 7.30 -21.79 5.96
N ASP A 358 6.77 -20.58 5.72
CA ASP A 358 6.44 -19.64 6.79
C ASP A 358 5.09 -19.91 7.45
N SER A 359 4.21 -20.56 6.71
CA SER A 359 2.85 -20.86 7.16
C SER A 359 2.30 -22.09 6.44
N LEU A 360 1.29 -22.72 7.06
CA LEU A 360 0.55 -23.82 6.42
C LEU A 360 -0.14 -23.36 5.12
N LEU A 361 -0.51 -22.08 4.99
CA LEU A 361 -1.10 -21.54 3.77
C LEU A 361 -0.10 -21.57 2.61
N GLU A 362 1.12 -21.06 2.81
CA GLU A 362 2.15 -21.05 1.76
C GLU A 362 2.53 -22.47 1.36
N PHE A 363 2.67 -23.37 2.33
CA PHE A 363 2.95 -24.78 2.06
C PHE A 363 1.82 -25.45 1.26
N ALA A 364 0.56 -25.18 1.60
CA ALA A 364 -0.60 -25.71 0.86
C ALA A 364 -0.60 -25.22 -0.60
N GLU A 365 -0.42 -23.91 -0.81
CA GLU A 365 -0.39 -23.29 -2.14
C GLU A 365 0.79 -23.80 -3.00
N ALA A 366 1.97 -23.97 -2.39
CA ALA A 366 3.16 -24.51 -3.07
C ALA A 366 2.99 -25.97 -3.53
N ASN A 367 2.01 -26.69 -2.96
CA ASN A 367 1.67 -28.07 -3.29
C ASN A 367 0.33 -28.21 -4.04
N ASP A 368 -0.11 -27.13 -4.67
CA ASP A 368 -1.36 -27.07 -5.45
C ASP A 368 -2.60 -27.51 -4.64
N ILE A 369 -2.67 -27.07 -3.38
CA ILE A 369 -3.90 -27.14 -2.57
C ILE A 369 -4.59 -25.78 -2.67
N GLU A 370 -5.84 -25.76 -3.13
CA GLU A 370 -6.60 -24.52 -3.20
C GLU A 370 -7.07 -24.12 -1.80
N VAL A 371 -6.71 -22.92 -1.36
CA VAL A 371 -7.09 -22.38 -0.06
C VAL A 371 -7.62 -20.96 -0.24
N GLU A 372 -8.79 -20.67 0.34
CA GLU A 372 -9.28 -19.31 0.39
C GLU A 372 -8.36 -18.44 1.28
N SER A 373 -7.88 -17.32 0.75
CA SER A 373 -7.03 -16.40 1.52
C SER A 373 -7.31 -14.94 1.17
N GLY A 374 -7.23 -14.08 2.19
CA GLY A 374 -7.51 -12.65 2.12
C GLY A 374 -6.34 -11.81 2.63
N CYS A 375 -6.27 -11.60 3.96
CA CYS A 375 -5.25 -10.76 4.61
C CYS A 375 -3.86 -11.38 4.69
N ARG A 376 -3.78 -12.72 4.80
CA ARG A 376 -2.55 -13.47 5.11
C ARG A 376 -1.81 -13.04 6.40
N ALA A 377 -2.51 -12.36 7.29
CA ALA A 377 -1.98 -11.82 8.55
C ALA A 377 -2.87 -12.18 9.76
N GLY A 378 -3.73 -13.19 9.64
CA GLY A 378 -4.58 -13.65 10.73
C GLY A 378 -5.86 -12.85 11.00
N SER A 379 -6.10 -11.73 10.30
CA SER A 379 -7.22 -10.82 10.65
C SER A 379 -8.54 -11.03 9.88
N CYS A 380 -8.52 -11.65 8.70
CA CYS A 380 -9.73 -11.76 7.86
C CYS A 380 -10.58 -13.02 8.12
N GLY A 381 -9.95 -14.09 8.63
CA GLY A 381 -10.58 -15.40 8.82
C GLY A 381 -10.73 -16.26 7.56
N SER A 382 -10.39 -15.76 6.37
CA SER A 382 -10.66 -16.50 5.10
C SER A 382 -9.88 -17.80 4.96
N CYS A 383 -8.68 -17.90 5.54
CA CYS A 383 -7.87 -19.13 5.48
C CYS A 383 -8.17 -20.09 6.63
N GLN A 384 -9.34 -19.96 7.27
CA GLN A 384 -9.73 -20.83 8.35
C GLN A 384 -10.07 -22.22 7.81
N THR A 385 -9.52 -23.26 8.42
CA THR A 385 -9.87 -24.66 8.11
C THR A 385 -9.95 -25.51 9.37
N ALA A 386 -10.74 -26.59 9.32
CA ALA A 386 -10.87 -27.51 10.45
C ALA A 386 -9.62 -28.40 10.57
N ILE A 387 -9.14 -28.54 11.80
CA ILE A 387 -8.14 -29.53 12.19
C ILE A 387 -8.88 -30.82 12.52
N GLN A 388 -8.65 -31.86 11.71
CA GLN A 388 -9.21 -33.20 11.95
C GLN A 388 -8.33 -34.02 12.91
N ALA A 389 -7.02 -33.79 12.88
CA ALA A 389 -6.05 -34.38 13.81
C ALA A 389 -4.80 -33.51 13.89
N GLY A 390 -4.13 -33.50 15.05
CA GLY A 390 -2.88 -32.78 15.28
C GLY A 390 -3.06 -31.40 15.92
N GLU A 391 -1.97 -30.65 16.01
CA GLU A 391 -1.90 -29.31 16.60
C GLU A 391 -1.09 -28.35 15.73
N VAL A 392 -1.41 -27.06 15.84
CA VAL A 392 -0.68 -25.97 15.20
C VAL A 392 -0.16 -24.98 16.24
N ASP A 393 0.96 -24.35 15.93
CA ASP A 393 1.47 -23.18 16.65
C ASP A 393 1.20 -21.92 15.82
N TYR A 394 0.83 -20.84 16.50
CA TYR A 394 0.62 -19.54 15.89
C TYR A 394 1.88 -18.68 16.02
N ASN A 395 2.29 -18.06 14.92
CA ASN A 395 3.42 -17.13 14.91
C ASN A 395 3.07 -15.78 15.56
N GLN A 396 1.77 -15.47 15.65
CA GLN A 396 1.22 -14.25 16.24
C GLN A 396 -0.22 -14.51 16.69
N GLU A 397 -0.77 -13.67 17.57
CA GLU A 397 -2.16 -13.78 17.99
C GLU A 397 -3.13 -13.46 16.82
N PRO A 398 -4.13 -14.33 16.56
CA PRO A 398 -5.18 -14.05 15.58
C PRO A 398 -6.07 -12.87 15.98
N ASP A 399 -6.36 -11.96 15.04
CA ASP A 399 -7.43 -10.96 15.24
C ASP A 399 -8.82 -11.50 14.84
N ALA A 400 -8.86 -12.50 13.95
CA ALA A 400 -10.11 -13.12 13.55
C ALA A 400 -10.57 -14.15 14.57
N ASP A 401 -11.87 -14.22 14.80
CA ASP A 401 -12.47 -15.31 15.57
C ASP A 401 -12.20 -16.65 14.89
N VAL A 402 -11.51 -17.53 15.62
CA VAL A 402 -11.21 -18.90 15.18
C VAL A 402 -12.20 -19.84 15.86
N LEU A 403 -12.96 -20.58 15.04
CA LEU A 403 -13.88 -21.61 15.51
C LEU A 403 -13.10 -22.69 16.28
N ALA A 404 -13.73 -23.25 17.32
CA ALA A 404 -13.13 -24.37 18.04
C ALA A 404 -12.79 -25.52 17.06
N GLY A 405 -11.59 -26.09 17.21
CA GLY A 405 -11.08 -27.13 16.32
C GLY A 405 -10.67 -26.64 14.93
N HIS A 406 -10.55 -25.33 14.69
CA HIS A 406 -10.05 -24.77 13.43
C HIS A 406 -8.73 -24.02 13.63
N CYS A 407 -8.03 -23.73 12.52
CA CYS A 407 -6.89 -22.83 12.51
C CYS A 407 -6.86 -21.89 11.32
N LEU A 408 -6.13 -20.78 11.45
CA LEU A 408 -5.83 -19.86 10.36
C LEU A 408 -4.51 -20.20 9.70
N LEU A 409 -4.57 -20.83 8.52
CA LEU A 409 -3.40 -21.33 7.81
C LEU A 409 -2.30 -20.29 7.55
N CYS A 410 -2.67 -19.01 7.39
CA CYS A 410 -1.72 -17.95 7.04
C CYS A 410 -0.75 -17.54 8.15
N ILE A 411 -1.05 -17.85 9.41
CA ILE A 411 -0.22 -17.47 10.56
C ILE A 411 0.13 -18.66 11.46
N SER A 412 -0.12 -19.89 10.97
CA SER A 412 0.08 -21.11 11.74
C SER A 412 1.11 -22.05 11.10
N LYS A 413 1.88 -22.74 11.93
CA LYS A 413 2.79 -23.84 11.56
C LYS A 413 2.37 -25.14 12.25
N PRO A 414 2.65 -26.33 11.68
CA PRO A 414 2.32 -27.59 12.33
C PRO A 414 3.27 -27.88 13.49
N LYS A 415 2.72 -28.32 14.62
CA LYS A 415 3.49 -28.76 15.79
C LYS A 415 3.80 -30.26 15.76
N ASN A 416 2.95 -31.03 15.09
CA ASN A 416 3.05 -32.47 14.90
C ASN A 416 2.34 -32.87 13.60
N ASN A 417 2.22 -34.18 13.34
CA ASN A 417 1.45 -34.68 12.20
C ASN A 417 0.03 -34.12 12.22
N LEU A 418 -0.36 -33.48 11.11
CA LEU A 418 -1.55 -32.64 11.04
C LEU A 418 -2.44 -33.09 9.90
N THR A 419 -3.73 -33.26 10.17
CA THR A 419 -4.75 -33.52 9.15
C THR A 419 -5.69 -32.33 9.07
N LEU A 420 -5.77 -31.71 7.89
CA LEU A 420 -6.61 -30.56 7.59
C LEU A 420 -7.79 -30.95 6.71
N ALA A 421 -8.94 -30.31 6.92
CA ALA A 421 -10.14 -30.48 6.14
C ALA A 421 -10.08 -29.75 4.78
N LEU A 422 -9.03 -29.99 3.99
CA LEU A 422 -8.76 -29.35 2.69
C LEU A 422 -8.44 -30.35 1.59
#